data_AF-A0AA47GTY8-F1
#
_entry.id   AF-A0AA47GTY8-F1
#
_cell.length_a   1.000
_cell.length_b   1.000
_cell.length_c   1.000
_cell.angle_alpha   90.00
_cell.angle_beta   90.00
_cell.angle_gamma   90.00
#
_symmetry.space_group_name_H-M   'P 1'
#
loop_
_entity.id
_entity.type
_entity.pdbx_description
1 polymer ?
#
loop_
_entity_poly.entity_id
_entity_poly.type
_entity_poly.pdbx_seq_one_letter_code
_entity_poly.pdbx_strand_id
1 'polypeptide(L)' 'MPSLLQKARLDYKPKLPKVLRAPIGSISIAWGETTESMADQSKLRELFPHTYGAPIVRFIEVTNTKPSNPRKIGVVLSG' A
#
# COMPACT_ATOMS: atom_id res chain seq x y z
N MET A 1 -14.69 -25.26 -20.64
CA MET A 1 -15.66 -24.34 -20.01
C MET A 1 -15.36 -24.26 -18.51
N PRO A 2 -15.40 -23.09 -17.86
CA PRO A 2 -15.17 -22.99 -16.43
C PRO A 2 -16.24 -23.76 -15.64
N SER A 3 -15.83 -24.43 -14.56
CA SER A 3 -16.76 -25.17 -13.69
C SER A 3 -17.75 -24.23 -13.00
N LEU A 4 -18.89 -24.75 -12.53
CA LEU A 4 -19.88 -23.96 -11.80
C LEU A 4 -19.28 -23.26 -10.56
N LEU A 5 -18.38 -23.95 -9.86
CA LEU A 5 -17.68 -23.39 -8.70
C LEU A 5 -16.71 -22.27 -9.10
N GLN A 6 -15.99 -22.40 -10.22
CA GLN A 6 -15.11 -21.36 -10.73
C GLN A 6 -15.89 -20.10 -11.09
N LYS A 7 -17.07 -20.24 -11.72
CA LYS A 7 -17.96 -19.11 -12.00
C LYS A 7 -18.37 -18.40 -10.72
N ALA A 8 -18.89 -19.13 -9.73
CA ALA A 8 -19.28 -18.57 -8.44
C ALA A 8 -18.11 -17.89 -7.72
N ARG A 9 -16.88 -18.41 -7.85
CA ARG A 9 -15.68 -17.81 -7.24
C ARG A 9 -15.27 -16.51 -7.92
N LEU A 10 -15.41 -16.41 -9.24
CA LEU A 10 -15.10 -15.20 -10.00
C LEU A 10 -16.10 -14.06 -9.71
N ASP A 11 -17.34 -14.38 -9.35
CA ASP A 11 -18.37 -13.39 -8.97
C ASP A 11 -18.14 -12.75 -7.59
N TYR A 12 -17.25 -13.33 -6.78
CA TYR A 12 -16.95 -12.79 -5.45
C TYR A 12 -16.26 -11.43 -5.54
N LYS A 13 -16.85 -10.42 -4.91
CA LYS A 13 -16.26 -9.09 -4.75
C LYS A 13 -15.45 -9.03 -3.44
N PRO A 14 -14.12 -8.84 -3.49
CA PRO A 14 -13.31 -8.69 -2.29
C PRO A 14 -13.75 -7.50 -1.44
N LYS A 15 -13.76 -7.68 -0.11
CA LYS A 15 -14.07 -6.61 0.84
C LYS A 15 -12.86 -5.69 0.98
N LEU A 16 -13.03 -4.40 0.66
CA LEU A 16 -11.99 -3.39 0.78
C LEU A 16 -12.16 -2.53 2.05
N PRO A 17 -11.05 -2.06 2.66
CA PRO A 17 -11.08 -1.01 3.68
C PRO A 17 -11.86 0.22 3.21
N LYS A 18 -12.56 0.92 4.13
CA LYS A 18 -13.35 2.12 3.82
C LYS A 18 -12.52 3.19 3.07
N VAL A 19 -11.33 3.48 3.58
CA VAL A 19 -10.43 4.49 3.01
C VAL A 19 -10.02 4.25 1.56
N LEU A 20 -9.93 2.98 1.12
CA LEU A 20 -9.56 2.62 -0.25
C LEU A 20 -10.75 2.59 -1.23
N ARG A 21 -11.98 2.74 -0.71
CA ARG A 21 -13.18 2.88 -1.55
C ARG A 21 -13.40 4.33 -2.00
N ALA A 22 -12.81 5.28 -1.29
CA ALA A 22 -12.83 6.69 -1.68
C ALA A 22 -11.95 6.91 -2.94
N PRO A 23 -12.22 7.96 -3.74
CA PRO A 23 -11.33 8.36 -4.82
C PRO A 23 -9.87 8.48 -4.36
N ILE A 24 -8.90 8.07 -5.19
CA ILE A 24 -7.46 8.17 -4.84
C ILE A 24 -7.08 9.60 -4.44
N GLY A 25 -7.68 10.60 -5.10
CA GLY A 25 -7.43 12.00 -4.82
C GLY A 25 -7.93 12.47 -3.45
N SER A 26 -8.88 11.77 -2.82
CA SER A 26 -9.42 12.08 -1.48
C SER A 26 -8.73 11.30 -0.36
N ILE A 27 -7.57 10.68 -0.63
CA ILE A 27 -6.78 9.97 0.37
C ILE A 27 -5.51 10.77 0.64
N SER A 28 -5.24 11.05 1.92
CA SER A 28 -4.00 11.67 2.38
C SER A 28 -3.22 10.72 3.28
N ILE A 29 -1.95 11.06 3.50
CA ILE A 29 -1.01 10.33 4.35
C ILE A 29 -0.91 11.04 5.69
N ALA A 30 -1.18 10.31 6.77
CA ALA A 30 -0.79 10.68 8.13
C ALA A 30 0.52 9.97 8.47
N TRP A 31 1.56 10.76 8.75
CA TRP A 31 2.88 10.28 9.14
C TRP A 31 2.90 9.95 10.63
N GLY A 32 3.34 8.74 10.96
CA GLY A 32 3.52 8.25 12.33
C GLY A 32 4.99 8.24 12.75
N GLU A 33 5.31 7.35 13.70
CA GLU A 33 6.64 7.20 14.29
C GLU A 33 7.63 6.58 13.30
N THR A 34 8.92 6.93 13.47
CA THR A 34 10.05 6.35 12.74
C THR A 34 10.28 4.90 13.19
N THR A 35 10.51 3.99 12.25
CA THR A 35 10.79 2.59 12.58
C THR A 35 12.25 2.37 12.97
N GLU A 36 12.57 1.27 13.65
CA GLU A 36 13.95 0.80 13.84
C GLU A 36 14.06 -0.68 13.47
N SER A 37 15.27 -1.14 13.15
CA SER A 37 15.50 -2.57 12.99
C SER A 37 15.49 -3.29 14.33
N MET A 38 15.03 -4.54 14.32
CA MET A 38 14.98 -5.39 15.51
C MET A 38 16.39 -5.76 16.02
N ALA A 39 17.39 -5.82 15.13
CA ALA A 39 18.80 -6.09 15.45
C ALA A 39 19.74 -5.32 14.50
N ASP A 40 21.03 -5.26 14.85
CA ASP A 40 22.11 -4.67 14.03
C ASP A 40 21.87 -3.23 13.54
N GLN A 41 21.26 -2.39 14.40
CA GLN A 41 20.85 -1.02 14.07
C GLN A 41 21.98 -0.17 13.46
N SER A 42 23.19 -0.22 14.02
CA SER A 42 24.33 0.56 13.50
C SER A 42 24.76 0.14 12.09
N LYS A 43 24.89 -1.18 11.86
CA LYS A 43 25.32 -1.72 10.55
C LYS A 43 24.26 -1.49 9.48
N LEU A 44 22.98 -1.69 9.82
CA LEU A 44 21.88 -1.50 8.88
C LEU A 44 21.68 -0.02 8.54
N ARG A 45 21.94 0.88 9.48
CA ARG A 45 21.91 2.32 9.23
C ARG A 45 23.00 2.75 8.24
N GLU A 46 24.19 2.17 8.33
CA GLU A 46 25.28 2.40 7.36
C GLU A 46 24.97 1.82 5.98
N LEU A 47 24.37 0.62 5.93
CA LEU A 47 24.01 -0.05 4.68
C LEU A 47 22.83 0.61 3.93
N PHE A 48 21.88 1.20 4.66
CA PHE A 48 20.66 1.77 4.10
C PHE A 48 20.48 3.26 4.44
N PRO A 49 21.41 4.15 4.03
CA PRO A 49 21.44 5.54 4.46
C PRO A 49 20.21 6.36 4.03
N HIS A 50 19.51 5.94 2.97
CA HIS A 50 18.36 6.67 2.41
C HIS A 50 17.00 6.12 2.81
N THR A 51 16.94 4.95 3.45
CA THR A 51 15.67 4.24 3.71
C THR A 51 15.54 3.72 5.13
N TYR A 52 16.64 3.62 5.87
CA TYR A 52 16.60 3.21 7.27
C TYR A 52 15.80 4.21 8.11
N GLY A 53 14.85 3.70 8.89
CA GLY A 53 14.04 4.50 9.81
C GLY A 53 12.86 5.24 9.18
N ALA A 54 12.39 4.80 8.00
CA ALA A 54 11.21 5.37 7.38
C ALA A 54 9.99 5.36 8.34
N PRO A 55 9.20 6.44 8.38
CA PRO A 55 8.04 6.52 9.26
C PRO A 55 6.88 5.62 8.82
N ILE A 56 6.11 5.16 9.79
CA ILE A 56 4.86 4.44 9.52
C ILE A 56 3.85 5.39 8.89
N VAL A 57 3.18 4.95 7.83
CA VAL A 57 2.17 5.73 7.10
C VAL A 57 0.78 5.17 7.35
N ARG A 58 -0.19 6.05 7.64
CA ARG A 58 -1.62 5.72 7.69
C ARG A 58 -2.37 6.51 6.62
N PHE A 59 -3.36 5.89 5.99
CA PHE A 59 -4.24 6.57 5.05
C PHE A 59 -5.44 7.16 5.77
N ILE A 60 -5.74 8.43 5.48
CA ILE A 60 -6.89 9.16 5.99
C ILE A 60 -7.71 9.75 4.85
N GLU A 61 -9.01 9.90 5.04
CA GLU A 61 -9.90 10.53 4.07
C GLU A 61 -9.83 12.05 4.21
N VAL A 62 -9.72 12.75 3.08
CA VAL A 62 -9.68 14.22 3.01
C VAL A 62 -10.56 14.72 1.87
N THR A 63 -11.12 15.92 2.03
CA THR A 63 -12.06 16.52 1.06
C THR A 63 -11.39 17.07 -0.20
N ASN A 64 -10.07 17.27 -0.18
CA ASN A 64 -9.33 17.88 -1.28
C ASN A 64 -8.84 16.84 -2.28
N THR A 65 -9.44 16.84 -3.47
CA THR A 65 -9.12 15.90 -4.55
C THR A 65 -7.92 16.37 -5.36
N LYS A 66 -6.80 15.64 -5.31
CA LYS A 66 -5.69 15.85 -6.27
C LYS A 66 -5.92 15.06 -7.56
N PRO A 67 -5.60 15.62 -8.75
CA PRO A 67 -5.71 14.88 -10.00
C PRO A 67 -4.74 13.70 -10.04
N SER A 68 -5.20 12.58 -10.58
CA SER A 68 -4.39 11.38 -10.77
C SER A 68 -3.89 11.31 -12.22
N ASN A 69 -2.61 11.04 -12.39
CA ASN A 69 -2.00 10.82 -13.70
C ASN A 69 -1.94 9.31 -14.02
N PRO A 70 -2.03 8.91 -15.30
CA PRO A 70 -1.80 7.53 -15.71
C PRO A 70 -0.44 7.03 -15.24
N ARG A 71 -0.37 5.79 -14.73
CA ARG A 71 0.88 5.16 -14.26
C ARG A 71 1.11 3.85 -15.00
N LYS A 72 2.35 3.59 -15.40
CA LYS A 72 2.81 2.28 -15.88
C LYS A 72 3.40 1.53 -14.68
N ILE A 73 2.89 0.34 -14.39
CA ILE A 73 3.24 -0.46 -13.21
C ILE A 73 3.69 -1.85 -13.67
N GLY A 74 4.87 -2.29 -13.23
CA GLY A 74 5.35 -3.66 -13.41
C GLY A 74 5.02 -4.49 -12.16
N VAL A 75 4.56 -5.73 -12.35
CA VAL A 75 4.24 -6.66 -11.27
C VAL A 75 5.08 -7.93 -11.44
N VAL A 76 5.74 -8.36 -10.37
CA VAL A 76 6.54 -9.60 -10.32
C VAL A 76 5.98 -10.49 -9.22
N LEU A 77 5.73 -11.77 -9.54
CA LEU A 77 5.34 -12.79 -8.57
C LEU A 77 6.57 -13.65 -8.25
N SER A 78 7.07 -13.56 -7.01
CA SER A 78 8.19 -14.37 -6.52
C SER A 78 7.65 -15.44 -5.56
N GLY A 79 8.15 -16.66 -5.68
CA GLY A 79 7.90 -17.78 -4.76
C GLY A 79 9.19 -18.43 -4.33
#